data_AF-A0A2H5VEZ7-F1
#
_entry.id   AF-A0A2H5VEZ7-F1
#
_cell.length_a   1.000
_cell.length_b   1.000
_cell.length_c   1.000
_cell.angle_alpha   90.00
_cell.angle_beta   90.00
_cell.angle_gamma   90.00
#
_symmetry.space_group_name_H-M   'P 1'
#
loop_
_entity.id
_entity.type
_entity.pdbx_description
1 polymer ?
#
loop_
_entity_poly.entity_id
_entity_poly.type
_entity_poly.pdbx_seq_one_letter_code
_entity_poly.pdbx_strand_id
1 'polypeptide(L)'
;MINHTAEHIFMGSLIRILPNLKVVKVEHEKERNSLFVKGEELDWDKIYEAELMTNKIIQEGREVKIHYFDSLEEAKKVFPNLRAMEDRIIGKVRVVEVKDYDYSACNREHVKNSKECEFFLVESFTKSKDIYEIKFKAGFEAKLKALEYSRILMKSINLLEANLNTFERTCKNLKEENSKLKERIKRISEKTLNSLTFEEIRGIKFYKGIFEFLDRDIIFQRVNQMLREGEKGIILLINMEEEAFVILAGKIINCLDILKNAFKIYEGKGGGKKELANGVIKKEKILEFFNYVDDRVRKLISPEL
;
A
#
# COMPACT_ATOMS: atom_id res chain seq x y z
N MET A 1 2.41 22.14 25.11
CA MET A 1 3.67 22.91 25.09
C MET A 1 4.76 22.27 24.24
N ILE A 2 5.23 21.06 24.56
CA ILE A 2 6.35 20.40 23.85
C ILE A 2 6.09 20.22 22.35
N ASN A 3 5.05 19.46 21.97
CA ASN A 3 4.72 19.20 20.56
C ASN A 3 4.49 20.50 19.77
N HIS A 4 3.93 21.50 20.43
CA HIS A 4 3.62 22.76 19.79
C HIS A 4 4.90 23.56 19.50
N THR A 5 5.79 23.71 20.47
CA THR A 5 7.08 24.39 20.24
C THR A 5 7.93 23.64 19.22
N ALA A 6 7.95 22.31 19.27
CA ALA A 6 8.69 21.50 18.32
C ALA A 6 8.14 21.63 16.88
N GLU A 7 6.82 21.77 16.71
CA GLU A 7 6.20 22.06 15.42
C GLU A 7 6.66 23.41 14.86
N HIS A 8 6.74 24.46 15.68
CA HIS A 8 7.24 25.77 15.23
C HIS A 8 8.71 25.70 14.77
N ILE A 9 9.55 24.97 15.51
CA ILE A 9 10.94 24.73 15.11
C ILE A 9 10.98 23.92 13.78
N PHE A 10 10.14 22.89 13.66
CA PHE A 10 10.09 22.08 12.45
C PHE A 10 9.59 22.86 11.23
N MET A 11 8.55 23.67 11.38
CA MET A 11 8.08 24.52 10.28
C MET A 11 9.10 25.62 9.92
N GLY A 12 9.80 26.16 10.92
CA GLY A 12 10.94 27.06 10.68
C GLY A 12 12.06 26.38 9.89
N SER A 13 12.32 25.09 10.15
CA SER A 13 13.27 24.27 9.37
C SER A 13 12.78 24.06 7.94
N LEU A 14 11.51 23.67 7.78
CA LEU A 14 10.89 23.43 6.47
C LEU A 14 10.92 24.66 5.57
N ILE A 15 10.61 25.85 6.09
CA ILE A 15 10.60 27.10 5.29
C ILE A 15 12.01 27.49 4.84
N ARG A 16 13.05 27.12 5.60
CA ARG A 16 14.43 27.38 5.19
C ARG A 16 14.86 26.53 3.99
N ILE A 17 14.33 25.32 3.90
CA ILE A 17 14.56 24.40 2.78
C ILE A 17 13.62 24.74 1.61
N LEU A 18 12.36 25.08 1.93
CA LEU A 18 11.28 25.34 0.97
C LEU A 18 10.56 26.65 1.34
N PRO A 19 11.07 27.82 0.88
CA PRO A 19 10.57 29.15 1.29
C PRO A 19 9.08 29.41 1.02
N ASN A 20 8.50 28.72 0.04
CA ASN A 20 7.11 28.92 -0.37
C ASN A 20 6.10 28.02 0.38
N LEU A 21 6.54 27.18 1.34
CA LEU A 21 5.63 26.37 2.15
C LEU A 21 4.77 27.24 3.06
N LYS A 22 3.46 27.00 3.04
CA LYS A 22 2.47 27.67 3.88
C LYS A 22 1.79 26.67 4.81
N VAL A 23 1.68 27.03 6.08
CA VAL A 23 0.88 26.27 7.05
C VAL A 23 -0.60 26.44 6.71
N VAL A 24 -1.31 25.33 6.52
CA VAL A 24 -2.76 25.30 6.31
C VAL A 24 -3.48 25.06 7.63
N LYS A 25 -2.97 24.11 8.43
CA LYS A 25 -3.57 23.68 9.68
C LYS A 25 -2.52 22.99 10.54
N VAL A 26 -2.70 23.07 11.86
CA VAL A 26 -1.97 22.27 12.83
C VAL A 26 -2.99 21.61 13.76
N GLU A 27 -2.82 20.32 14.01
CA GLU A 27 -3.63 19.53 14.92
C GLU A 27 -2.75 18.93 16.01
N HIS A 28 -3.21 19.05 17.25
CA HIS A 28 -2.61 18.41 18.41
C HIS A 28 -3.70 17.69 19.17
N GLU A 29 -3.75 16.37 19.02
CA GLU A 29 -4.59 15.45 19.78
C GLU A 29 -3.72 14.66 20.77
N LYS A 30 -4.36 13.93 21.71
CA LYS A 30 -3.64 13.18 22.76
C LYS A 30 -2.53 12.27 22.20
N GLU A 31 -2.78 11.63 21.07
CA GLU A 31 -1.86 10.64 20.48
C GLU A 31 -1.41 11.00 19.06
N ARG A 32 -1.84 12.13 18.50
CA ARG A 32 -1.59 12.49 17.11
C ARG A 32 -1.26 13.97 16.99
N ASN A 33 -0.12 14.29 16.39
CA ASN A 33 0.18 15.65 15.98
C ASN A 33 0.37 15.65 14.47
N SER A 34 -0.35 16.56 13.80
CA SER A 34 -0.30 16.70 12.34
C SER A 34 -0.06 18.16 11.97
N LEU A 35 0.95 18.38 11.13
CA LEU A 35 1.22 19.65 10.47
C LEU A 35 0.78 19.54 9.01
N PHE A 36 -0.13 20.40 8.59
CA PHE A 36 -0.63 20.46 7.22
C PHE A 36 0.01 21.63 6.50
N VAL A 37 0.73 21.35 5.41
CA VAL A 37 1.41 22.38 4.61
C VAL A 37 1.01 22.31 3.14
N LYS A 38 0.95 23.47 2.49
CA LYS A 38 0.73 23.62 1.06
C LYS A 38 1.92 24.31 0.42
N GLY A 39 2.40 23.79 -0.71
CA GLY A 39 3.48 24.39 -1.48
C GLY A 39 4.19 23.39 -2.39
N GLU A 40 5.51 23.57 -2.50
CA GLU A 40 6.41 22.82 -3.40
C GLU A 40 6.49 21.32 -3.09
N GLU A 41 7.22 20.57 -3.93
CA GLU A 41 7.37 19.13 -3.78
C GLU A 41 8.20 18.75 -2.55
N LEU A 42 7.54 18.06 -1.63
CA LEU A 42 8.11 17.53 -0.40
C LEU A 42 8.37 16.03 -0.57
N ASP A 43 9.58 15.61 -0.25
CA ASP A 43 10.05 14.23 -0.27
C ASP A 43 10.69 13.85 1.06
N TRP A 44 11.08 12.58 1.22
CA TRP A 44 11.70 12.09 2.46
C TRP A 44 13.06 12.73 2.74
N ASP A 45 13.82 13.15 1.72
CA ASP A 45 15.14 13.76 1.91
C ASP A 45 15.00 15.17 2.51
N LYS A 46 14.06 15.98 2.01
CA LYS A 46 13.76 17.30 2.58
C LYS A 46 13.16 17.21 3.97
N ILE A 47 12.31 16.20 4.22
CA ILE A 47 11.77 15.93 5.56
C ILE A 47 12.90 15.57 6.54
N TYR A 48 13.82 14.70 6.12
CA TYR A 48 14.96 14.30 6.92
C TYR A 48 15.88 15.47 7.24
N GLU A 49 16.19 16.32 6.26
CA GLU A 49 16.96 17.54 6.47
C GLU A 49 16.28 18.49 7.47
N ALA A 50 14.96 18.71 7.32
CA ALA A 50 14.19 19.53 8.26
C ALA A 50 14.18 18.94 9.68
N GLU A 51 14.06 17.62 9.82
CA GLU A 51 14.10 16.91 11.10
C GLU A 51 15.48 17.04 11.77
N LEU A 52 16.57 16.94 11.00
CA LEU A 52 17.93 17.17 11.51
C LEU A 52 18.11 18.60 12.01
N MET A 53 17.67 19.60 11.23
CA MET A 53 17.71 21.00 11.62
C MET A 53 16.89 21.22 12.91
N THR A 54 15.72 20.62 13.01
CA THR A 54 14.84 20.74 14.18
C THR A 54 15.51 20.21 15.43
N ASN A 55 16.04 18.99 15.38
CA ASN A 55 16.71 18.37 16.51
C ASN A 55 17.99 19.12 16.90
N LYS A 56 18.70 19.75 15.95
CA LYS A 56 19.82 20.63 16.24
C LYS A 56 19.40 21.85 17.08
N ILE A 57 18.29 22.51 16.72
CA ILE A 57 17.78 23.66 17.50
C ILE A 57 17.33 23.24 18.90
N ILE A 58 16.66 22.10 19.01
CA ILE A 58 16.29 21.50 20.31
C ILE A 58 17.56 21.27 21.15
N GLN A 59 18.62 20.72 20.57
CA GLN A 59 19.88 20.47 21.27
C GLN A 59 20.58 21.75 21.71
N GLU A 60 20.57 22.81 20.89
CA GLU A 60 21.13 24.12 21.19
C GLU A 60 20.45 24.77 22.41
N GLY A 61 19.20 24.41 22.71
CA GLY A 61 18.47 24.93 23.86
C GLY A 61 18.22 26.43 23.76
N ARG A 62 17.77 26.88 22.58
CA ARG A 62 17.37 28.26 22.34
C ARG A 62 16.21 28.67 23.24
N GLU A 63 16.31 29.89 23.76
CA GLU A 63 15.28 30.54 24.56
C GLU A 63 14.00 30.74 23.74
N VAL A 64 12.85 30.53 24.38
CA VAL A 64 11.53 30.76 23.79
C VAL A 64 10.88 31.94 24.50
N LYS A 65 10.67 33.03 23.77
CA LYS A 65 10.11 34.28 24.29
C LYS A 65 8.71 34.53 23.76
N ILE A 66 7.92 35.23 24.56
CA ILE A 66 6.58 35.66 24.18
C ILE A 66 6.57 37.18 24.16
N HIS A 67 6.14 37.74 23.03
CA HIS A 67 5.97 39.17 22.81
C HIS A 67 4.51 39.47 22.55
N TYR A 68 4.07 40.66 22.95
CA TYR A 68 2.69 41.14 22.74
C TYR A 68 2.73 42.46 21.99
N PHE A 69 1.90 42.55 20.94
CA PHE A 69 1.74 43.73 20.09
C PHE A 69 0.26 44.09 19.98
N ASP A 70 -0.06 45.36 19.72
CA ASP A 70 -1.46 45.79 19.59
C ASP A 70 -2.04 45.43 18.21
N SER A 71 -1.18 45.25 17.20
CA SER A 71 -1.58 44.80 15.86
C SER A 71 -0.53 43.90 15.18
N LEU A 72 -0.96 43.20 14.12
CA LEU A 72 -0.06 42.38 13.29
C LEU A 72 0.96 43.25 12.53
N GLU A 73 0.58 44.47 12.15
CA GLU A 73 1.48 45.41 11.47
C GLU A 73 2.66 45.80 12.36
N GLU A 74 2.39 46.13 13.63
CA GLU A 74 3.44 46.42 14.62
C GLU A 74 4.36 45.22 14.85
N ALA A 75 3.78 44.02 14.98
CA ALA A 75 4.55 42.81 15.15
C ALA A 75 5.49 42.54 13.95
N LYS A 76 5.03 42.78 12.72
CA LYS A 76 5.83 42.63 11.50
C LYS A 76 6.92 43.70 11.35
N LYS A 77 6.76 44.90 11.92
CA LYS A 77 7.83 45.92 11.97
C LYS A 77 9.02 45.45 12.80
N VAL A 78 8.76 44.72 13.89
CA VAL A 78 9.80 44.15 14.76
C VAL A 78 10.33 42.82 14.22
N PHE A 79 9.44 41.98 13.68
CA PHE A 79 9.77 40.66 13.14
C PHE A 79 9.31 40.56 11.67
N PRO A 80 10.13 41.01 10.70
CA PRO A 80 9.74 41.03 9.28
C PRO A 80 9.35 39.67 8.70
N ASN A 81 9.94 38.59 9.23
CA ASN A 81 9.68 37.20 8.82
C ASN A 81 8.63 36.51 9.71
N LEU A 82 7.80 37.26 10.44
CA LEU A 82 6.74 36.73 11.30
C LEU A 82 5.76 35.86 10.50
N ARG A 83 5.69 34.57 10.86
CA ARG A 83 4.68 33.65 10.33
C ARG A 83 3.35 33.88 11.03
N ALA A 84 2.31 34.12 10.24
CA ALA A 84 0.97 34.38 10.76
C ALA A 84 -0.08 33.80 9.81
N MET A 85 -1.13 33.21 10.38
CA MET A 85 -2.36 32.92 9.64
C MET A 85 -3.27 34.15 9.74
N GLU A 86 -3.04 35.14 8.88
CA GLU A 86 -3.60 36.50 9.00
C GLU A 86 -5.12 36.52 9.19
N ASP A 87 -5.85 35.69 8.45
CA ASP A 87 -7.31 35.54 8.53
C ASP A 87 -7.83 35.14 9.92
N ARG A 88 -6.95 34.65 10.80
CA ARG A 88 -7.28 34.18 12.16
C ARG A 88 -6.90 35.17 13.26
N ILE A 89 -6.30 36.31 12.91
CA ILE A 89 -5.77 37.28 13.87
C ILE A 89 -6.63 38.54 13.85
N ILE A 90 -7.24 38.88 14.98
CA ILE A 90 -8.01 40.12 15.17
C ILE A 90 -7.51 40.79 16.46
N GLY A 91 -7.12 42.05 16.37
CA GLY A 91 -6.62 42.84 17.51
C GLY A 91 -5.22 42.43 17.95
N LYS A 92 -5.02 42.29 19.27
CA LYS A 92 -3.70 42.05 19.88
C LYS A 92 -3.07 40.75 19.38
N VAL A 93 -1.76 40.82 19.11
CA VAL A 93 -0.98 39.71 18.56
C VAL A 93 0.02 39.21 19.59
N ARG A 94 -0.06 37.92 19.91
CA ARG A 94 0.96 37.20 20.67
C ARG A 94 1.94 36.55 19.71
N VAL A 95 3.20 36.96 19.77
CA VAL A 95 4.29 36.38 18.97
C VAL A 95 5.13 35.48 19.86
N VAL A 96 5.35 34.26 19.40
CA VAL A 96 6.27 33.30 19.99
C VAL A 96 7.56 33.34 19.18
N GLU A 97 8.64 33.68 19.85
CA GLU A 97 9.99 33.67 19.30
C GLU A 97 10.71 32.44 19.82
N VAL A 98 11.19 31.59 18.90
CA VAL A 98 12.33 30.72 19.16
C VAL A 98 13.57 31.49 18.74
N LYS A 99 14.40 31.87 19.72
CA LYS A 99 15.49 32.84 19.55
C LYS A 99 16.28 32.63 18.26
N ASP A 100 16.40 33.68 17.45
CA ASP A 100 17.14 33.71 16.18
C ASP A 100 16.78 32.57 15.20
N TYR A 101 15.56 32.02 15.30
CA TYR A 101 15.16 30.85 14.52
C TYR A 101 13.77 30.93 13.90
N ASP A 102 12.72 31.08 14.71
CA ASP A 102 11.34 31.12 14.24
C ASP A 102 10.57 32.20 15.00
N TYR A 103 9.75 32.96 14.28
CA TYR A 103 8.87 33.97 14.83
C TYR A 103 7.47 33.69 14.33
N SER A 104 6.55 33.40 15.24
CA SER A 104 5.22 32.95 14.87
C SER A 104 4.13 33.57 15.72
N ALA A 105 3.08 34.07 15.08
CA ALA A 105 1.88 34.51 15.76
C ALA A 105 1.10 33.29 16.26
N CYS A 106 1.04 33.11 17.57
CA CYS A 106 0.41 31.95 18.18
C CYS A 106 -0.14 32.28 19.58
N ASN A 107 -1.31 31.73 19.91
CA ASN A 107 -1.98 31.92 21.20
C ASN A 107 -1.91 30.70 22.13
N ARG A 108 -1.22 29.62 21.74
CA ARG A 108 -1.07 28.41 22.57
C ARG A 108 0.14 28.49 23.49
N GLU A 109 0.17 27.62 24.50
CA GLU A 109 1.29 27.54 25.41
C GLU A 109 2.53 26.87 24.79
N HIS A 110 3.69 27.41 25.14
CA HIS A 110 5.00 26.94 24.69
C HIS A 110 5.91 26.67 25.89
N VAL A 111 6.94 25.85 25.64
CA VAL A 111 8.04 25.69 26.60
C VAL A 111 8.85 26.99 26.67
N LYS A 112 9.70 27.16 27.70
CA LYS A 112 10.56 28.35 27.84
C LYS A 112 11.90 28.17 27.15
N ASN A 113 12.29 26.92 26.91
CA ASN A 113 13.52 26.56 26.25
C ASN A 113 13.29 25.39 25.28
N SER A 114 13.79 25.49 24.05
CA SER A 114 13.64 24.44 23.03
C SER A 114 14.20 23.07 23.47
N LYS A 115 15.14 23.03 24.42
CA LYS A 115 15.66 21.78 24.99
C LYS A 115 14.61 20.94 25.72
N GLU A 116 13.56 21.58 26.23
CA GLU A 116 12.41 20.91 26.84
C GLU A 116 11.62 20.06 25.82
N CYS A 117 11.80 20.30 24.51
CA CYS A 117 11.22 19.44 23.47
C CYS A 117 11.91 18.09 23.35
N GLU A 118 13.13 17.95 23.88
CA GLU A 118 14.00 16.76 23.94
C GLU A 118 14.39 16.11 22.60
N PHE A 119 13.43 15.76 21.75
CA PHE A 119 13.61 15.09 20.47
C PHE A 119 12.39 15.36 19.58
N PHE A 120 12.57 15.35 18.27
CA PHE A 120 11.51 15.46 17.27
C PHE A 120 11.64 14.34 16.24
N LEU A 121 10.51 13.73 15.88
CA LEU A 121 10.45 12.64 14.92
C LEU A 121 9.20 12.78 14.02
N VAL A 122 9.39 12.73 12.71
CA VAL A 122 8.34 12.58 11.72
C VAL A 122 7.99 11.10 11.58
N GLU A 123 6.73 10.76 11.81
CA GLU A 123 6.21 9.39 11.71
C GLU A 123 5.79 9.03 10.29
N SER A 124 5.21 10.00 9.57
CA SER A 124 4.75 9.80 8.19
C SER A 124 4.51 11.14 7.53
N PHE A 125 4.64 11.20 6.21
CA PHE A 125 4.00 12.26 5.43
C PHE A 125 3.16 11.66 4.31
N THR A 126 2.00 12.27 4.04
CA THR A 126 1.15 11.89 2.91
C THR A 126 0.72 13.13 2.15
N LYS A 127 0.49 13.00 0.85
CA LYS A 127 -0.01 14.08 -0.01
C LYS A 127 -1.45 13.81 -0.41
N SER A 128 -2.33 14.78 -0.17
CA SER A 128 -3.71 14.78 -0.66
C SER A 128 -3.97 16.08 -1.43
N LYS A 129 -4.16 15.97 -2.74
CA LYS A 129 -4.19 17.11 -3.68
C LYS A 129 -2.91 17.95 -3.53
N ASP A 130 -3.04 19.18 -3.05
CA ASP A 130 -1.96 20.16 -2.93
C ASP A 130 -1.44 20.28 -1.49
N ILE A 131 -1.93 19.44 -0.57
CA ILE A 131 -1.66 19.53 0.87
C ILE A 131 -0.88 18.29 1.30
N TYR A 132 0.21 18.52 2.01
CA TYR A 132 0.94 17.48 2.73
C TYR A 132 0.47 17.45 4.18
N GLU A 133 0.11 16.27 4.67
CA GLU A 133 -0.06 15.99 6.09
C GLU A 133 1.24 15.35 6.61
N ILE A 134 1.91 16.01 7.54
CA ILE A 134 3.12 15.51 8.21
C ILE A 134 2.75 15.16 9.65
N LYS A 135 2.78 13.86 9.97
CA LYS A 135 2.54 13.36 11.32
C LYS A 135 3.85 13.29 12.09
N PHE A 136 3.84 13.76 13.33
CA PHE A 136 5.06 13.84 14.12
C PHE A 136 4.83 13.62 15.63
N LYS A 137 5.94 13.36 16.31
CA LYS A 137 6.07 13.26 17.76
C LYS A 137 7.19 14.17 18.23
N ALA A 138 7.06 14.66 19.46
CA ALA A 138 8.17 15.29 20.17
C ALA A 138 8.28 14.74 21.60
N GLY A 139 9.38 15.07 22.28
CA GLY A 139 9.62 14.66 23.66
C GLY A 139 9.97 13.17 23.79
N PHE A 140 9.69 12.62 24.97
CA PHE A 140 9.92 11.21 25.27
C PHE A 140 9.18 10.25 24.32
N GLU A 141 7.95 10.58 23.92
CA GLU A 141 7.17 9.77 22.97
C GLU A 141 7.87 9.61 21.62
N ALA A 142 8.54 10.67 21.12
CA ALA A 142 9.33 10.59 19.89
C ALA A 142 10.53 9.64 20.05
N LYS A 143 11.19 9.65 21.21
CA LYS A 143 12.30 8.73 21.50
C LYS A 143 11.82 7.27 21.53
N LEU A 144 10.67 7.00 22.16
CA LEU A 144 10.07 5.66 22.17
C LEU A 144 9.74 5.18 20.75
N LYS A 145 9.16 6.04 19.91
CA LYS A 145 8.89 5.71 18.51
C LYS A 145 10.15 5.47 17.69
N ALA A 146 11.21 6.27 17.89
CA ALA A 146 12.49 6.04 17.21
C ALA A 146 13.10 4.67 17.56
N LEU A 147 13.04 4.27 18.84
CA LEU A 147 13.47 2.94 19.28
C LEU A 147 12.61 1.82 18.69
N GLU A 148 11.29 2.02 18.62
CA GLU A 148 10.37 1.08 17.99
C GLU A 148 10.70 0.87 16.51
N TYR A 149 10.90 1.96 15.76
CA TYR A 149 11.25 1.91 14.34
C TYR A 149 12.61 1.27 14.10
N SER A 150 13.62 1.59 14.92
CA SER A 150 14.93 0.94 14.86
C SER A 150 14.81 -0.58 15.06
N ARG A 151 14.03 -1.02 16.05
CA ARG A 151 13.79 -2.46 16.29
C ARG A 151 13.09 -3.14 15.11
N ILE A 152 12.09 -2.49 14.50
CA ILE A 152 11.39 -3.04 13.32
C ILE A 152 12.38 -3.15 12.15
N LEU A 153 13.13 -2.08 11.86
CA LEU A 153 14.12 -2.05 10.79
C LEU A 153 15.15 -3.17 10.94
N MET A 154 15.74 -3.33 12.13
CA MET A 154 16.74 -4.37 12.38
C MET A 154 16.17 -5.78 12.26
N LYS A 155 14.93 -6.00 12.72
CA LYS A 155 14.25 -7.30 12.51
C LYS A 155 14.02 -7.59 11.02
N SER A 156 13.60 -6.59 10.25
CA SER A 156 13.39 -6.73 8.81
C SER A 156 14.68 -6.97 8.05
N ILE A 157 15.78 -6.30 8.43
CA ILE A 157 17.12 -6.53 7.87
C ILE A 157 17.55 -7.99 8.09
N ASN A 158 17.39 -8.50 9.31
CA ASN A 158 17.74 -9.88 9.63
C ASN A 158 16.85 -10.89 8.89
N LEU A 159 15.55 -10.62 8.79
CA LEU A 159 14.60 -11.48 8.05
C LEU A 159 14.98 -11.62 6.58
N LEU A 160 15.49 -10.55 5.97
CA LEU A 160 15.90 -10.54 4.56
C LEU A 160 17.40 -10.84 4.37
N GLU A 161 18.11 -11.21 5.44
CA GLU A 161 19.56 -11.45 5.44
C GLU A 161 20.36 -10.32 4.75
N ALA A 162 19.88 -9.08 4.92
CA ALA A 162 20.41 -7.91 4.25
C ALA A 162 21.43 -7.16 5.11
N ASN A 163 22.15 -6.21 4.51
CA ASN A 163 22.91 -5.19 5.23
C ASN A 163 22.10 -3.90 5.35
N LEU A 164 22.24 -3.17 6.46
CA LEU A 164 21.56 -1.87 6.68
C LEU A 164 21.79 -0.90 5.51
N ASN A 165 23.02 -0.77 5.03
CA ASN A 165 23.39 0.15 3.95
C ASN A 165 22.81 -0.26 2.58
N THR A 166 22.43 -1.53 2.43
CA THR A 166 21.87 -2.05 1.17
C THR A 166 20.40 -2.41 1.30
N PHE A 167 19.79 -2.23 2.46
CA PHE A 167 18.46 -2.75 2.77
C PHE A 167 17.40 -2.22 1.81
N GLU A 168 17.41 -0.90 1.54
CA GLU A 168 16.48 -0.29 0.59
C GLU A 168 16.64 -0.88 -0.83
N ARG A 169 17.89 -1.08 -1.27
CA ARG A 169 18.18 -1.71 -2.56
C ARG A 169 17.72 -3.17 -2.59
N THR A 170 17.93 -3.92 -1.52
CA THR A 170 17.43 -5.30 -1.40
C THR A 170 15.91 -5.35 -1.52
N CYS A 171 15.19 -4.46 -0.83
CA CYS A 171 13.74 -4.35 -0.94
C CYS A 171 13.27 -4.02 -2.38
N LYS A 172 13.95 -3.08 -3.05
CA LYS A 172 13.67 -2.73 -4.46
C LYS A 172 13.88 -3.94 -5.38
N ASN A 173 15.02 -4.63 -5.25
CA ASN A 173 15.34 -5.80 -6.04
C ASN A 173 14.32 -6.93 -5.85
N LEU A 174 13.94 -7.25 -4.61
CA LEU A 174 12.93 -8.27 -4.32
C LEU A 174 11.56 -7.93 -4.94
N LYS A 175 11.16 -6.66 -4.91
CA LYS A 175 9.92 -6.20 -5.56
C LYS A 175 9.97 -6.38 -7.08
N GLU A 176 11.08 -6.00 -7.70
CA GLU A 176 11.28 -6.18 -9.14
C GLU A 176 11.34 -7.65 -9.55
N GLU A 177 12.04 -8.48 -8.78
CA GLU A 177 12.14 -9.91 -9.02
C GLU A 177 10.77 -10.59 -8.90
N ASN A 178 9.99 -10.26 -7.88
CA ASN A 178 8.62 -10.75 -7.74
C ASN A 178 7.74 -10.33 -8.94
N SER A 179 7.89 -9.09 -9.43
CA SER A 179 7.19 -8.64 -10.63
C SER A 179 7.58 -9.46 -11.87
N LYS A 180 8.88 -9.72 -12.05
CA LYS A 180 9.40 -10.54 -13.16
C LYS A 180 8.94 -12.00 -13.06
N LEU A 181 8.90 -12.57 -11.85
CA LEU A 181 8.40 -13.93 -11.62
C LEU A 181 6.92 -14.05 -11.96
N LYS A 182 6.09 -13.09 -11.53
CA LYS A 182 4.66 -13.03 -11.89
C LYS A 182 4.47 -12.94 -13.42
N GLU A 183 5.25 -12.11 -14.09
CA GLU A 183 5.19 -12.01 -15.55
C GLU A 183 5.61 -13.31 -16.24
N ARG A 184 6.66 -13.99 -15.75
CA ARG A 184 7.08 -15.31 -16.25
C ARG A 184 5.97 -16.35 -16.08
N ILE A 185 5.30 -16.40 -14.92
CA ILE A 185 4.18 -17.31 -14.68
C ILE A 185 3.06 -17.04 -15.70
N LYS A 186 2.70 -15.78 -15.95
CA LYS A 186 1.69 -15.42 -16.97
C LYS A 186 2.08 -15.91 -18.36
N ARG A 187 3.31 -15.62 -18.81
CA ARG A 187 3.81 -16.05 -20.13
C ARG A 187 3.85 -17.58 -20.27
N ILE A 188 4.28 -18.29 -19.23
CA ILE A 188 4.28 -19.77 -19.20
C ILE A 188 2.84 -20.27 -19.30
N SER A 189 1.92 -19.67 -18.54
CA SER A 189 0.50 -20.03 -18.55
C SER A 189 -0.11 -19.83 -19.93
N GLU A 190 0.13 -18.69 -20.57
CA GLU A 190 -0.32 -18.41 -21.94
C GLU A 190 0.24 -19.45 -22.92
N LYS A 191 1.55 -19.71 -22.88
CA LYS A 191 2.18 -20.68 -23.78
C LYS A 191 1.60 -22.09 -23.60
N THR A 192 1.48 -22.55 -22.35
CA THR A 192 0.92 -23.87 -22.01
C THR A 192 -0.53 -23.98 -22.48
N LEU A 193 -1.35 -22.97 -22.22
CA LEU A 193 -2.77 -22.96 -22.59
C LEU A 193 -3.01 -22.75 -24.09
N ASN A 194 -2.09 -22.11 -24.81
CA ASN A 194 -2.13 -22.01 -26.27
C ASN A 194 -1.72 -23.32 -26.94
N SER A 195 -0.90 -24.14 -26.29
CA SER A 195 -0.54 -25.48 -26.76
C SER A 195 -1.54 -26.58 -26.37
N LEU A 196 -2.73 -26.22 -25.87
CA LEU A 196 -3.76 -27.21 -25.53
C LEU A 196 -4.16 -28.04 -26.75
N THR A 197 -4.01 -29.35 -26.62
CA THR A 197 -4.53 -30.32 -27.57
C THR A 197 -5.98 -30.67 -27.24
N PHE A 198 -6.72 -31.14 -28.25
CA PHE A 198 -8.08 -31.64 -28.07
C PHE A 198 -8.21 -33.06 -28.62
N GLU A 199 -9.16 -33.78 -28.04
CA GLU A 199 -9.71 -35.01 -28.61
C GLU A 199 -10.99 -34.64 -29.37
N GLU A 200 -11.18 -35.16 -30.59
CA GLU A 200 -12.42 -34.94 -31.34
C GLU A 200 -13.38 -36.12 -31.17
N ILE A 201 -14.59 -35.84 -30.68
CA ILE A 201 -15.62 -36.84 -30.41
C ILE A 201 -16.91 -36.40 -31.09
N ARG A 202 -17.34 -37.12 -32.13
CA ARG A 202 -18.56 -36.78 -32.92
C ARG A 202 -18.60 -35.31 -33.39
N GLY A 203 -17.46 -34.75 -33.80
CA GLY A 203 -17.34 -33.35 -34.25
C GLY A 203 -17.36 -32.32 -33.12
N ILE A 204 -17.18 -32.76 -31.86
CA ILE A 204 -17.01 -31.91 -30.67
C ILE A 204 -15.55 -31.97 -30.25
N LYS A 205 -14.89 -30.82 -30.11
CA LYS A 205 -13.52 -30.75 -29.60
C LYS A 205 -13.52 -30.77 -28.07
N PHE A 206 -12.90 -31.76 -27.46
CA PHE A 206 -12.77 -31.86 -26.02
C PHE A 206 -11.33 -31.58 -25.60
N TYR A 207 -11.10 -30.38 -25.05
CA TYR A 207 -9.83 -29.96 -24.48
C TYR A 207 -9.77 -30.39 -23.03
N LYS A 208 -8.69 -31.08 -22.64
CA LYS A 208 -8.49 -31.48 -21.25
C LYS A 208 -7.03 -31.45 -20.84
N GLY A 209 -6.79 -31.14 -19.58
CA GLY A 209 -5.45 -31.18 -19.03
C GLY A 209 -5.39 -30.92 -17.54
N ILE A 210 -4.37 -31.47 -16.91
CA ILE A 210 -4.00 -31.21 -15.53
C ILE A 210 -2.65 -30.49 -15.59
N PHE A 211 -2.59 -29.31 -15.00
CA PHE A 211 -1.44 -28.42 -14.97
C PHE A 211 -1.08 -28.09 -13.54
N GLU A 212 0.09 -27.49 -13.34
CA GLU A 212 0.51 -26.99 -12.04
C GLU A 212 0.91 -25.51 -12.15
N PHE A 213 0.56 -24.73 -11.13
CA PHE A 213 1.04 -23.36 -10.94
C PHE A 213 0.80 -22.40 -12.12
N LEU A 214 -0.26 -22.61 -12.90
CA LEU A 214 -0.67 -21.65 -13.92
C LEU A 214 -1.41 -20.46 -13.28
N ASP A 215 -1.31 -19.30 -13.93
CA ASP A 215 -2.04 -18.09 -13.55
C ASP A 215 -3.54 -18.28 -13.84
N ARG A 216 -4.36 -18.14 -12.78
CA ARG A 216 -5.81 -18.35 -12.86
C ARG A 216 -6.51 -17.35 -13.78
N ASP A 217 -6.06 -16.10 -13.82
CA ASP A 217 -6.65 -15.09 -14.69
C ASP A 217 -6.39 -15.45 -16.16
N ILE A 218 -5.19 -15.95 -16.47
CA ILE A 218 -4.86 -16.43 -17.83
C ILE A 218 -5.71 -17.65 -18.20
N ILE A 219 -5.92 -18.60 -17.26
CA ILE A 219 -6.85 -19.72 -17.48
C ILE A 219 -8.24 -19.19 -17.87
N PHE A 220 -8.80 -18.29 -17.06
CA PHE A 220 -10.12 -17.71 -17.34
C PHE A 220 -10.16 -16.96 -18.68
N GLN A 221 -9.13 -16.19 -19.00
CA GLN A 221 -9.05 -15.46 -20.27
C GLN A 221 -9.08 -16.42 -21.45
N ARG A 222 -8.25 -17.48 -21.42
CA ARG A 222 -8.21 -18.48 -22.49
C ARG A 222 -9.52 -19.24 -22.61
N VAL A 223 -10.07 -19.73 -21.50
CA VAL A 223 -11.34 -20.48 -21.51
C VAL A 223 -12.48 -19.62 -22.06
N ASN A 224 -12.58 -18.35 -21.63
CA ASN A 224 -13.60 -17.44 -22.15
C ASN A 224 -13.38 -17.09 -23.63
N GLN A 225 -12.13 -16.97 -24.08
CA GLN A 225 -11.82 -16.78 -25.51
C GLN A 225 -12.32 -17.97 -26.32
N MET A 226 -11.97 -19.20 -25.93
CA MET A 226 -12.39 -20.42 -26.62
C MET A 226 -13.93 -20.58 -26.64
N LEU A 227 -14.63 -20.20 -25.56
CA LEU A 227 -16.10 -20.17 -25.54
C LEU A 227 -16.69 -19.15 -26.52
N ARG A 228 -16.04 -18.01 -26.74
CA ARG A 228 -16.51 -16.97 -27.67
C ARG A 228 -16.29 -17.33 -29.13
N GLU A 229 -15.18 -17.99 -29.44
CA GLU A 229 -14.81 -18.42 -30.81
C GLU A 229 -15.82 -19.40 -31.44
N GLY A 230 -16.79 -19.91 -30.66
CA GLY A 230 -18.03 -20.49 -31.19
C GLY A 230 -17.90 -21.93 -31.67
N GLU A 231 -16.75 -22.56 -31.46
CA GLU A 231 -16.58 -23.98 -31.74
C GLU A 231 -17.47 -24.84 -30.80
N LYS A 232 -17.91 -26.00 -31.28
CA LYS A 232 -18.52 -27.05 -30.44
C LYS A 232 -17.44 -27.66 -29.53
N GLY A 233 -16.93 -26.85 -28.61
CA GLY A 233 -15.82 -27.18 -27.73
C GLY A 233 -16.28 -27.40 -26.29
N ILE A 234 -15.69 -28.38 -25.62
CA ILE A 234 -15.75 -28.57 -24.17
C ILE A 234 -14.33 -28.47 -23.63
N ILE A 235 -14.15 -27.86 -22.47
CA ILE A 235 -12.86 -27.59 -21.85
C ILE A 235 -12.91 -28.04 -20.39
N LEU A 236 -12.05 -28.98 -20.01
CA LEU A 236 -11.86 -29.43 -18.62
C LEU A 236 -10.40 -29.23 -18.22
N LEU A 237 -10.11 -28.21 -17.41
CA LEU A 237 -8.75 -27.96 -16.93
C LEU A 237 -8.71 -28.07 -15.41
N ILE A 238 -7.64 -28.67 -14.90
CA ILE A 238 -7.29 -28.66 -13.48
C ILE A 238 -5.93 -27.99 -13.32
N ASN A 239 -5.82 -27.04 -12.41
CA ASN A 239 -4.59 -26.35 -12.04
C ASN A 239 -4.24 -26.68 -10.58
N MET A 240 -3.15 -27.39 -10.37
CA MET A 240 -2.70 -27.83 -9.05
C MET A 240 -1.87 -26.73 -8.38
N GLU A 241 -2.28 -26.35 -7.18
CA GLU A 241 -1.55 -25.51 -6.25
C GLU A 241 -1.59 -26.20 -4.85
N GLU A 242 -1.86 -25.47 -3.77
CA GLU A 242 -2.20 -26.05 -2.45
C GLU A 242 -3.53 -26.81 -2.50
N GLU A 243 -4.53 -26.23 -3.17
CA GLU A 243 -5.75 -26.90 -3.61
C GLU A 243 -5.78 -26.94 -5.15
N ALA A 244 -6.47 -27.92 -5.73
CA ALA A 244 -6.64 -27.99 -7.17
C ALA A 244 -7.81 -27.12 -7.62
N PHE A 245 -7.51 -26.08 -8.38
CA PHE A 245 -8.52 -25.29 -9.09
C PHE A 245 -9.00 -26.05 -10.32
N VAL A 246 -10.31 -26.20 -10.48
CA VAL A 246 -10.95 -26.89 -11.59
C VAL A 246 -11.80 -25.90 -12.36
N ILE A 247 -11.76 -25.97 -13.69
CA ILE A 247 -12.68 -25.26 -14.57
C ILE A 247 -13.24 -26.21 -15.63
N LEU A 248 -14.57 -26.19 -15.78
CA LEU A 248 -15.31 -26.89 -16.83
C LEU A 248 -16.13 -25.86 -17.62
N ALA A 249 -15.96 -25.85 -18.93
CA ALA A 249 -16.62 -24.91 -19.82
C ALA A 249 -17.11 -25.59 -21.12
N GLY A 250 -18.28 -25.19 -21.60
CA GLY A 250 -18.87 -25.67 -22.84
C GLY A 250 -20.33 -25.25 -22.98
N LYS A 251 -20.74 -24.83 -24.18
CA LYS A 251 -22.11 -24.34 -24.44
C LYS A 251 -23.15 -25.46 -24.59
N ILE A 252 -22.70 -26.67 -24.94
CA ILE A 252 -23.56 -27.81 -25.27
C ILE A 252 -23.85 -28.72 -24.05
N ILE A 253 -23.24 -28.45 -22.90
CA ILE A 253 -23.43 -29.19 -21.65
C ILE A 253 -23.77 -28.23 -20.50
N ASN A 254 -24.41 -28.75 -19.45
CA ASN A 254 -24.56 -28.01 -18.20
C ASN A 254 -23.35 -28.24 -17.29
N CYS A 255 -22.32 -27.41 -17.45
CA CYS A 255 -21.07 -27.49 -16.69
C CYS A 255 -21.31 -27.35 -15.18
N LEU A 256 -22.27 -26.51 -14.79
CA LEU A 256 -22.60 -26.28 -13.39
C LEU A 256 -23.14 -27.54 -12.72
N ASP A 257 -24.04 -28.26 -13.38
CA ASP A 257 -24.64 -29.47 -12.82
C ASP A 257 -23.61 -30.60 -12.71
N ILE A 258 -22.76 -30.76 -13.73
CA ILE A 258 -21.68 -31.76 -13.73
C ILE A 258 -20.72 -31.52 -12.56
N LEU A 259 -20.22 -30.28 -12.42
CA LEU A 259 -19.29 -29.96 -11.34
C LEU A 259 -19.95 -30.02 -9.96
N LYS A 260 -21.21 -29.57 -9.80
CA LYS A 260 -21.92 -29.68 -8.51
C LYS A 260 -22.05 -31.14 -8.07
N ASN A 261 -22.36 -32.06 -9.00
CA ASN A 261 -22.46 -33.47 -8.66
C ASN A 261 -21.08 -34.06 -8.32
N ALA A 262 -20.04 -33.71 -9.07
CA ALA A 262 -18.67 -34.12 -8.76
C ALA A 262 -18.22 -33.60 -7.38
N PHE A 263 -18.47 -32.32 -7.07
CA PHE A 263 -18.11 -31.71 -5.80
C PHE A 263 -18.82 -32.33 -4.60
N LYS A 264 -20.06 -32.83 -4.75
CA LYS A 264 -20.73 -33.58 -3.67
C LYS A 264 -20.02 -34.90 -3.35
N ILE A 265 -19.44 -35.57 -4.35
CA ILE A 265 -18.76 -36.86 -4.18
C ILE A 265 -17.33 -36.65 -3.65
N TYR A 266 -16.61 -35.70 -4.23
CA TYR A 266 -15.19 -35.48 -3.94
C TYR A 266 -14.94 -34.35 -2.93
N GLU A 267 -15.99 -33.90 -2.23
CA GLU A 267 -15.93 -32.82 -1.22
C GLU A 267 -15.33 -31.51 -1.75
N GLY A 268 -15.63 -31.17 -2.99
CA GLY A 268 -15.22 -29.91 -3.61
C GLY A 268 -16.14 -28.74 -3.28
N LYS A 269 -15.70 -27.54 -3.62
CA LYS A 269 -16.50 -26.32 -3.53
C LYS A 269 -16.39 -25.53 -4.82
N GLY A 270 -17.50 -25.04 -5.34
CA GLY A 270 -17.49 -24.23 -6.55
C GLY A 270 -18.86 -23.82 -7.04
N GLY A 271 -18.88 -23.13 -8.17
CA GLY A 271 -20.08 -22.56 -8.76
C GLY A 271 -19.82 -22.03 -10.17
N GLY A 272 -20.72 -21.18 -10.65
CA GLY A 272 -20.62 -20.60 -11.99
C GLY A 272 -21.97 -20.60 -12.70
N LYS A 273 -21.91 -20.53 -14.04
CA LYS A 273 -23.06 -20.53 -14.94
C LYS A 273 -23.17 -21.87 -15.65
N LYS A 274 -24.29 -22.08 -16.34
CA LYS A 274 -24.56 -23.30 -17.13
C LYS A 274 -23.39 -23.65 -18.08
N GLU A 275 -22.81 -22.65 -18.73
CA GLU A 275 -21.77 -22.85 -19.76
C GLU A 275 -20.34 -22.81 -19.22
N LEU A 276 -20.15 -22.36 -17.97
CA LEU A 276 -18.82 -22.23 -17.35
C LEU A 276 -18.96 -22.34 -15.84
N ALA A 277 -18.39 -23.39 -15.28
CA ALA A 277 -18.34 -23.64 -13.86
C ALA A 277 -16.89 -23.88 -13.41
N ASN A 278 -16.58 -23.49 -12.19
CA ASN A 278 -15.25 -23.67 -11.60
C ASN A 278 -15.35 -23.91 -10.10
N GLY A 279 -14.26 -24.38 -9.51
CA GLY A 279 -14.17 -24.61 -8.08
C GLY A 279 -12.81 -25.11 -7.64
N VAL A 280 -12.74 -25.57 -6.40
CA VAL A 280 -11.56 -26.13 -5.79
C VAL A 280 -11.86 -27.51 -5.20
N ILE A 281 -10.87 -28.40 -5.29
CA ILE A 281 -10.87 -29.72 -4.67
C ILE A 281 -9.53 -29.95 -3.96
N LYS A 282 -9.52 -30.87 -3.00
CA LYS A 282 -8.27 -31.31 -2.36
C LYS A 282 -7.38 -32.07 -3.34
N LYS A 283 -6.07 -31.91 -3.20
CA LYS A 283 -5.08 -32.44 -4.15
C LYS A 283 -5.11 -33.97 -4.25
N GLU A 284 -5.47 -34.66 -3.17
CA GLU A 284 -5.45 -36.13 -3.10
C GLU A 284 -6.54 -36.77 -3.97
N LYS A 285 -7.62 -36.04 -4.29
CA LYS A 285 -8.78 -36.55 -5.04
C LYS A 285 -8.75 -36.19 -6.53
N ILE A 286 -7.68 -35.55 -7.03
CA ILE A 286 -7.64 -34.98 -8.38
C ILE A 286 -7.89 -36.02 -9.47
N LEU A 287 -7.18 -37.16 -9.43
CA LEU A 287 -7.28 -38.15 -10.50
C LEU A 287 -8.68 -38.78 -10.57
N GLU A 288 -9.24 -39.14 -9.42
CA GLU A 288 -10.59 -39.69 -9.33
C GLU A 288 -11.63 -38.68 -9.80
N PHE A 289 -11.51 -37.43 -9.34
CA PHE A 289 -12.38 -36.35 -9.76
C PHE A 289 -12.28 -36.09 -11.27
N PHE A 290 -11.07 -36.02 -11.83
CA PHE A 290 -10.84 -35.79 -13.24
C PHE A 290 -11.47 -36.89 -14.09
N ASN A 291 -11.23 -38.16 -13.72
CA ASN A 291 -11.81 -39.31 -14.42
C ASN A 291 -13.34 -39.33 -14.35
N TYR A 292 -13.92 -38.99 -13.19
CA TYR A 292 -15.37 -38.89 -13.03
C TYR A 292 -15.98 -37.81 -13.95
N VAL A 293 -15.37 -36.63 -13.99
CA VAL A 293 -15.87 -35.53 -14.84
C VAL A 293 -15.66 -35.84 -16.33
N ASP A 294 -14.51 -36.42 -16.70
CA ASP A 294 -14.21 -36.88 -18.08
C ASP A 294 -15.27 -37.89 -18.56
N ASP A 295 -15.55 -38.94 -17.78
CA ASP A 295 -16.57 -39.96 -18.09
C ASP A 295 -17.98 -39.35 -18.26
N ARG A 296 -18.37 -38.44 -17.35
CA ARG A 296 -19.67 -37.77 -17.44
C ARG A 296 -19.80 -36.89 -18.68
N VAL A 297 -18.75 -36.17 -19.04
CA VAL A 297 -18.72 -35.38 -20.28
C VAL A 297 -18.83 -36.29 -21.49
N ARG A 298 -18.06 -37.38 -21.53
CA ARG A 298 -18.06 -38.35 -22.64
C ARG A 298 -19.44 -38.97 -22.88
N LYS A 299 -20.13 -39.41 -21.83
CA LYS A 299 -21.49 -39.98 -21.94
C LYS A 299 -22.52 -38.99 -22.49
N LEU A 300 -22.36 -37.69 -22.19
CA LEU A 300 -23.25 -36.66 -22.72
C LEU A 300 -23.02 -36.36 -24.21
N ILE A 301 -21.77 -36.43 -24.66
CA ILE A 301 -21.41 -36.15 -26.06
C ILE A 301 -21.42 -37.40 -26.96
N SER A 302 -21.36 -38.60 -26.37
CA SER A 302 -21.47 -39.89 -27.05
C SER A 302 -22.15 -40.93 -26.16
N PRO A 303 -23.50 -41.02 -26.15
CA PRO A 303 -24.27 -41.90 -25.27
C PRO A 303 -24.06 -43.42 -25.46
N GLU A 304 -23.35 -43.82 -26.50
CA GLU A 304 -23.08 -45.23 -26.87
C GLU A 304 -21.67 -45.69 -26.44
N LEU A 305 -20.92 -44.83 -25.71
CA LEU A 305 -19.61 -45.13 -25.09
C LEU A 305 -19.75 -45.31 -23.58
#